data_AF-A0A421FHP0-F1
#
_entry.id   AF-A0A421FHP0-F1
#
_cell.length_a   1.000
_cell.length_b   1.000
_cell.length_c   1.000
_cell.angle_alpha   90.00
_cell.angle_beta   90.00
_cell.angle_gamma   90.00
#
_symmetry.space_group_name_H-M   'P 1'
#
loop_
_entity.id
_entity.type
_entity.pdbx_description
1 polymer ?
#
loop_
_entity_poly.entity_id
_entity_poly.type
_entity_poly.pdbx_seq_one_letter_code
_entity_poly.pdbx_strand_id
1 'polypeptide(L)'
;MAMNPMAMNMQMPLNMQQQVNPQSGVSEPEVSSILKSLMDEEAKKKEKKLERNRDSARESRKKQQTYVESLENGIKRLQINRDLVRSYRWGVSGPGFGPLPCPNSPQMFDWKNRVEVVTGRTEAFANLQNPASFQSLMRLNRQRRTLVMQHEERERAVWKCFVVIGRKLDAMRTRVLQVQMLRTFSNNPLAMELDAELNLTADQKLQLQCHAQQVFNEEVVQLTALFKVFFALRNEALRLNILSPALERYFRESCSFDQLQRLLQWTETQRTVIETGLSLGEV
;
A
#
# COMPACT_ATOMS: atom_id res chain seq x y z
N MET A 1 -11.25 -28.92 -1.84
CA MET A 1 -11.56 -29.90 -0.78
C MET A 1 -10.55 -31.03 -0.89
N ALA A 2 -9.64 -31.11 0.07
CA ALA A 2 -8.87 -32.32 0.37
C ALA A 2 -8.28 -32.11 1.78
N MET A 3 -8.94 -32.70 2.76
CA MET A 3 -8.45 -32.78 4.15
C MET A 3 -7.42 -33.91 4.22
N ASN A 4 -6.22 -33.61 4.72
CA ASN A 4 -5.30 -34.65 5.19
C ASN A 4 -5.47 -34.78 6.71
N PRO A 5 -5.91 -35.94 7.24
CA PRO A 5 -5.90 -36.19 8.67
C PRO A 5 -4.50 -36.61 9.12
N MET A 6 -3.91 -35.86 10.06
CA MET A 6 -2.71 -36.30 10.77
C MET A 6 -3.08 -37.45 11.70
N ALA A 7 -2.65 -38.66 11.37
CA ALA A 7 -2.70 -39.82 12.26
C ALA A 7 -1.71 -39.61 13.41
N MET A 8 -2.20 -39.56 14.65
CA MET A 8 -1.36 -39.60 15.83
C MET A 8 -0.86 -41.03 16.06
N ASN A 9 0.44 -41.23 15.85
CA ASN A 9 1.15 -42.47 16.16
C ASN A 9 1.36 -42.56 17.68
N MET A 10 0.56 -43.37 18.38
CA MET A 10 0.73 -43.68 19.80
C MET A 10 1.44 -45.03 19.92
N GLN A 11 2.77 -45.01 19.76
CA GLN A 11 3.63 -46.15 20.02
C GLN A 11 3.88 -46.26 21.54
N MET A 12 3.27 -47.23 22.20
CA MET A 12 3.63 -47.63 23.56
C MET A 12 4.80 -48.63 23.49
N PRO A 13 5.92 -48.44 24.22
CA PRO A 13 6.94 -49.48 24.32
C PRO A 13 6.53 -50.54 25.35
N LEU A 14 6.62 -51.80 24.92
CA LEU A 14 6.54 -52.99 25.77
C LEU A 14 7.92 -53.28 26.38
N ASN A 15 7.89 -53.60 27.67
CA ASN A 15 8.78 -54.53 28.40
C ASN A 15 10.24 -54.10 28.72
N MET A 16 10.50 -53.89 30.01
CA MET A 16 11.80 -54.15 30.64
C MET A 16 11.53 -55.08 31.83
N GLN A 17 11.89 -56.36 31.66
CA GLN A 17 11.99 -57.32 32.75
C GLN A 17 13.12 -56.88 33.68
N GLN A 18 12.83 -56.74 34.97
CA GLN A 18 13.85 -56.62 36.01
C GLN A 18 13.61 -57.72 37.04
N GLN A 19 14.50 -58.71 37.02
CA GLN A 19 14.64 -59.74 38.04
C GLN A 19 15.13 -59.09 39.34
N VAL A 20 14.41 -59.27 40.44
CA VAL A 20 14.87 -58.86 41.78
C VAL A 20 14.76 -60.04 42.73
N ASN A 21 15.91 -60.43 43.28
CA ASN A 21 16.11 -61.48 44.28
C ASN A 21 15.74 -60.92 45.68
N PRO A 22 15.03 -61.65 46.57
CA PRO A 22 14.56 -61.09 47.83
C PRO A 22 15.52 -61.43 48.98
N GLN A 23 16.17 -60.44 49.57
CA GLN A 23 16.74 -60.57 50.92
C GLN A 23 17.03 -59.20 51.54
N SER A 24 16.19 -58.78 52.49
CA SER A 24 16.56 -58.16 53.79
C SER A 24 15.34 -57.42 54.37
N GLY A 25 15.07 -57.67 55.65
CA GLY A 25 13.83 -57.32 56.34
C GLY A 25 13.64 -55.82 56.56
N VAL A 26 12.46 -55.33 56.20
CA VAL A 26 11.83 -54.11 56.71
C VAL A 26 10.36 -54.47 56.95
N SER A 27 9.83 -54.06 58.10
CA SER A 27 8.51 -54.50 58.57
C SER A 27 7.37 -54.21 57.57
N GLU A 28 6.49 -55.19 57.36
CA GLU A 28 5.36 -55.14 56.42
C GLU A 28 4.44 -53.90 56.51
N PRO A 29 4.18 -53.27 57.67
CA PRO A 29 3.32 -52.08 57.73
C PRO A 29 3.99 -50.80 57.21
N GLU A 30 5.33 -50.68 57.27
CA GLU A 30 6.05 -49.51 56.76
C GLU A 30 6.15 -49.53 55.23
N VAL A 31 6.37 -50.71 54.64
CA VAL A 31 6.39 -50.89 53.17
C VAL A 31 5.01 -50.62 52.57
N SER A 32 3.93 -51.04 53.25
CA SER A 32 2.56 -50.74 52.84
C SER A 32 2.21 -49.25 52.93
N SER A 33 2.76 -48.52 53.90
CA SER A 33 2.58 -47.07 54.06
C SER A 33 3.29 -46.30 52.94
N ILE A 34 4.54 -46.67 52.63
CA ILE A 34 5.34 -46.07 51.57
C ILE A 34 4.68 -46.29 50.20
N LEU A 35 4.19 -47.51 49.94
CA LEU A 35 3.51 -47.83 48.67
C LEU A 35 2.24 -46.99 48.47
N LYS A 36 1.45 -46.81 49.55
CA LYS A 36 0.22 -46.01 49.53
C LYS A 36 0.51 -44.52 49.32
N SER A 37 1.55 -44.00 49.99
CA SER A 37 2.04 -42.64 49.79
C SER A 37 2.51 -42.39 48.36
N LEU A 38 3.21 -43.36 47.75
CA LEU A 38 3.63 -43.30 46.34
C LEU A 38 2.44 -43.32 45.38
N MET A 39 1.43 -44.15 45.63
CA MET A 39 0.19 -44.17 44.84
C MET A 39 -0.59 -42.85 44.96
N ASP A 40 -0.64 -42.26 46.16
CA ASP A 40 -1.29 -40.96 46.38
C ASP A 40 -0.51 -39.80 45.74
N GLU A 41 0.83 -39.82 45.78
CA GLU A 41 1.72 -38.92 45.04
C GLU A 41 1.53 -39.03 43.53
N GLU A 42 1.42 -40.26 43.01
CA GLU A 42 1.20 -40.52 41.59
C GLU A 42 -0.20 -40.08 41.14
N ALA A 43 -1.22 -40.31 41.98
CA ALA A 43 -2.57 -39.82 41.77
C ALA A 43 -2.61 -38.28 41.73
N LYS A 44 -1.95 -37.61 42.68
CA LYS A 44 -1.81 -36.14 42.70
C LYS A 44 -1.06 -35.61 41.48
N LYS A 45 -0.01 -36.30 41.02
CA LYS A 45 0.72 -35.94 39.79
C LYS A 45 -0.16 -36.08 38.56
N LYS A 46 -0.97 -37.15 38.48
CA LYS A 46 -1.92 -37.39 37.38
C LYS A 46 -3.03 -36.33 37.36
N GLU A 47 -3.57 -35.98 38.52
CA GLU A 47 -4.56 -34.91 38.68
C GLU A 47 -3.99 -33.55 38.25
N LYS A 48 -2.78 -33.19 38.71
CA LYS A 48 -2.10 -31.95 38.31
C LYS A 48 -1.79 -31.89 36.81
N LYS A 49 -1.51 -33.03 36.17
CA LYS A 49 -1.29 -33.12 34.71
C LYS A 49 -2.61 -32.95 33.95
N LEU A 50 -3.71 -33.50 34.45
CA LEU A 50 -5.04 -33.32 33.88
C LEU A 50 -5.50 -31.86 33.96
N GLU A 51 -5.26 -31.20 35.10
CA GLU A 51 -5.60 -29.78 35.28
C GLU A 51 -4.84 -28.88 34.28
N ARG A 52 -3.52 -29.07 34.14
CA ARG A 52 -2.71 -28.34 33.15
C ARG A 52 -3.16 -28.59 31.71
N ASN A 53 -3.59 -29.81 31.39
CA ASN A 53 -4.09 -30.14 30.07
C ASN A 53 -5.43 -29.43 29.79
N ARG A 54 -6.34 -29.39 30.78
CA ARG A 54 -7.59 -28.63 30.71
C ARG A 54 -7.32 -27.14 30.47
N ASP A 55 -6.38 -26.55 31.20
CA ASP A 55 -6.02 -25.14 31.03
C ASP A 55 -5.39 -24.87 29.66
N SER A 56 -4.48 -25.73 29.21
CA SER A 56 -3.86 -25.61 27.88
C SER A 56 -4.89 -25.70 26.75
N ALA A 57 -5.89 -26.59 26.89
CA ALA A 57 -6.98 -26.72 25.94
C ALA A 57 -7.89 -25.49 25.94
N ARG A 58 -8.18 -24.90 27.10
CA ARG A 58 -8.95 -23.64 27.21
C ARG A 58 -8.20 -22.49 26.55
N GLU A 59 -6.90 -22.35 26.81
CA GLU A 59 -6.09 -21.28 26.23
C GLU A 59 -5.95 -21.43 24.71
N SER A 60 -5.78 -22.66 24.22
CA SER A 60 -5.76 -22.96 22.79
C SER A 60 -7.07 -22.56 22.10
N ARG A 61 -8.23 -22.93 22.67
CA ARG A 61 -9.55 -22.51 22.16
C ARG A 61 -9.70 -20.99 22.17
N LYS A 62 -9.28 -20.31 23.24
CA LYS A 62 -9.31 -18.85 23.33
C LYS A 62 -8.46 -18.19 22.24
N LYS A 63 -7.22 -18.66 22.04
CA LYS A 63 -6.34 -18.17 20.96
C LYS A 63 -6.98 -18.35 19.58
N GLN A 64 -7.60 -19.50 19.34
CA GLN A 64 -8.27 -19.77 18.08
C GLN A 64 -9.49 -18.89 17.87
N GLN A 65 -10.30 -18.67 18.91
CA GLN A 65 -11.42 -17.73 18.86
C GLN A 65 -10.95 -16.31 18.54
N THR A 66 -9.94 -15.79 19.25
CA THR A 66 -9.40 -14.45 18.98
C THR A 66 -8.83 -14.33 17.56
N TYR A 67 -8.20 -15.39 17.04
CA TYR A 67 -7.73 -15.40 15.67
C TYR A 67 -8.87 -15.32 14.66
N VAL A 68 -9.95 -16.10 14.87
CA VAL A 68 -11.16 -16.05 14.03
C VAL A 68 -11.80 -14.66 14.07
N GLU A 69 -11.98 -14.07 15.25
CA GLU A 69 -12.52 -12.71 15.42
C GLU A 69 -11.68 -11.67 14.66
N SER A 70 -10.35 -11.80 14.69
CA SER A 70 -9.43 -10.94 13.93
C SER A 70 -9.65 -11.07 12.41
N LEU A 71 -9.78 -12.30 11.91
CA LEU A 71 -10.06 -12.56 10.49
C LEU A 71 -11.42 -12.02 10.06
N GLU A 72 -12.47 -12.25 10.84
CA GLU A 72 -13.82 -11.73 10.55
C GLU A 72 -13.84 -10.19 10.50
N ASN A 73 -13.16 -9.54 11.44
CA ASN A 73 -12.99 -8.08 11.44
C ASN A 73 -12.16 -7.60 10.23
N GLY A 74 -11.17 -8.38 9.80
CA GLY A 74 -10.44 -8.14 8.55
C GLY A 74 -11.36 -8.20 7.31
N ILE A 75 -12.19 -9.25 7.21
CA ILE A 75 -13.13 -9.45 6.10
C ILE A 75 -14.15 -8.31 6.04
N LYS A 76 -14.76 -7.93 7.16
CA LYS A 76 -15.71 -6.81 7.22
C LYS A 76 -15.09 -5.51 6.73
N ARG A 77 -13.86 -5.21 7.15
CA ARG A 77 -13.10 -4.03 6.67
C ARG A 77 -12.83 -4.10 5.17
N LEU A 78 -12.43 -5.25 4.65
CA LEU A 78 -12.21 -5.45 3.21
C LEU A 78 -13.49 -5.26 2.39
N GLN A 79 -14.64 -5.70 2.89
CA GLN A 79 -15.94 -5.48 2.25
C GLN A 79 -16.29 -3.99 2.18
N ILE A 80 -16.11 -3.25 3.28
CA ILE A 80 -16.29 -1.79 3.32
C ILE A 80 -15.37 -1.11 2.30
N ASN A 81 -14.08 -1.48 2.27
CA ASN A 81 -13.12 -0.91 1.33
C ASN A 81 -13.49 -1.21 -0.13
N ARG A 82 -13.97 -2.42 -0.43
CA ARG A 82 -14.48 -2.77 -1.77
C ARG A 82 -15.64 -1.89 -2.17
N ASP A 83 -16.59 -1.65 -1.27
CA ASP A 83 -17.79 -0.86 -1.56
C ASP A 83 -17.45 0.63 -1.70
N LEU A 84 -16.47 1.14 -0.94
CA LEU A 84 -15.87 2.46 -1.16
C LEU A 84 -15.24 2.56 -2.56
N VAL A 85 -14.39 1.60 -2.96
CA VAL A 85 -13.77 1.58 -4.29
C VAL A 85 -14.82 1.57 -5.41
N ARG A 86 -15.90 0.81 -5.25
CA ARG A 86 -16.99 0.73 -6.24
C ARG A 86 -17.82 2.00 -6.35
N SER A 87 -18.05 2.69 -5.24
CA SER A 87 -18.91 3.87 -5.19
C SER A 87 -18.17 5.18 -5.47
N TYR A 88 -16.84 5.18 -5.34
CA TYR A 88 -16.05 6.40 -5.45
C TYR A 88 -16.00 6.95 -6.88
N ARG A 89 -16.33 8.24 -7.02
CA ARG A 89 -16.27 9.00 -8.27
C ARG A 89 -15.27 10.13 -8.14
N TRP A 90 -14.20 10.07 -8.93
CA TRP A 90 -13.19 11.13 -9.01
C TRP A 90 -13.84 12.47 -9.37
N GLY A 91 -13.49 13.52 -8.63
CA GLY A 91 -14.03 14.86 -8.82
C GLY A 91 -15.46 15.08 -8.31
N VAL A 92 -16.14 14.03 -7.80
CA VAL A 92 -17.51 14.12 -7.28
C VAL A 92 -17.59 13.69 -5.82
N SER A 93 -16.90 12.62 -5.42
CA SER A 93 -16.98 12.06 -4.06
C SER A 93 -16.19 12.83 -2.98
N GLY A 94 -15.78 14.08 -3.26
CA GLY A 94 -14.96 14.95 -2.41
C GLY A 94 -15.68 15.61 -1.25
N PRO A 95 -14.95 16.21 -0.28
CA PRO A 95 -15.54 17.23 0.57
C PRO A 95 -16.17 18.26 -0.36
N GLY A 96 -17.49 18.49 -0.18
CA GLY A 96 -18.30 19.24 -1.13
C GLY A 96 -17.63 20.57 -1.53
N PHE A 97 -17.86 20.98 -2.78
CA PHE A 97 -17.42 22.27 -3.30
C PHE A 97 -18.08 23.41 -2.51
N GLY A 98 -17.48 23.75 -1.37
CA GLY A 98 -17.78 24.85 -0.46
C GLY A 98 -16.47 25.38 0.13
N PRO A 99 -16.47 26.34 1.07
CA PRO A 99 -15.23 26.83 1.68
C PRO A 99 -14.43 25.64 2.19
N LEU A 100 -13.19 25.53 1.70
CA LEU A 100 -12.33 24.37 1.90
C LEU A 100 -12.32 24.00 3.39
N PRO A 101 -12.79 22.79 3.76
CA PRO A 101 -12.80 22.41 5.16
C PRO A 101 -11.36 22.44 5.69
N CYS A 102 -11.20 22.92 6.92
CA CYS A 102 -9.88 23.04 7.57
C CYS A 102 -9.09 21.74 7.36
N PRO A 103 -7.76 21.80 7.08
CA PRO A 103 -6.95 20.62 6.76
C PRO A 103 -7.01 19.49 7.82
N ASN A 104 -7.35 19.86 9.06
CA ASN A 104 -7.44 18.99 10.23
C ASN A 104 -8.90 18.68 10.64
N SER A 105 -9.88 19.02 9.80
CA SER A 105 -11.27 18.68 10.08
C SER A 105 -11.50 17.16 9.95
N PRO A 106 -12.45 16.59 10.71
CA PRO A 106 -12.84 15.18 10.57
C PRO A 106 -13.23 14.81 9.13
N GLN A 107 -13.91 15.73 8.43
CA GLN A 107 -14.33 15.55 7.03
C GLN A 107 -13.13 15.41 6.08
N MET A 108 -12.07 16.19 6.28
CA MET A 108 -10.82 16.08 5.51
C MET A 108 -10.06 14.80 5.81
N PHE A 109 -10.07 14.36 7.08
CA PHE A 109 -9.44 13.11 7.49
C PHE A 109 -10.15 11.89 6.86
N ASP A 110 -11.48 11.87 6.92
CA ASP A 110 -12.30 10.81 6.31
C ASP A 110 -12.11 10.76 4.79
N TRP A 111 -12.07 11.93 4.13
CA TRP A 111 -11.78 12.01 2.70
C TRP A 111 -10.39 11.48 2.36
N LYS A 112 -9.34 11.90 3.09
CA LYS A 112 -7.97 11.41 2.87
C LYS A 112 -7.92 9.89 3.01
N ASN A 113 -8.53 9.33 4.05
CA ASN A 113 -8.62 7.89 4.24
C ASN A 113 -9.33 7.19 3.06
N ARG A 114 -10.44 7.75 2.57
CA ARG A 114 -11.14 7.21 1.38
C ARG A 114 -10.27 7.25 0.13
N VAL A 115 -9.59 8.37 -0.14
CA VAL A 115 -8.66 8.50 -1.27
C VAL A 115 -7.56 7.46 -1.17
N GLU A 116 -7.01 7.27 0.03
CA GLU A 116 -5.97 6.28 0.27
C GLU A 116 -6.49 4.86 0.05
N VAL A 117 -7.73 4.52 0.46
CA VAL A 117 -8.33 3.21 0.19
C VAL A 117 -8.53 2.99 -1.31
N VAL A 118 -9.06 3.98 -2.02
CA VAL A 118 -9.36 3.89 -3.46
C VAL A 118 -8.08 3.82 -4.31
N THR A 119 -7.03 4.50 -3.87
CA THR A 119 -5.70 4.44 -4.51
C THR A 119 -4.88 3.21 -4.07
N GLY A 120 -5.37 2.47 -3.07
CA GLY A 120 -4.66 1.37 -2.42
C GLY A 120 -3.39 1.83 -1.71
N ARG A 121 -3.34 3.10 -1.25
CA ARG A 121 -2.30 3.64 -0.37
C ARG A 121 -2.57 3.29 1.08
N THR A 122 -3.84 3.25 1.51
CA THR A 122 -4.19 2.70 2.82
C THR A 122 -4.62 1.26 2.72
N GLU A 123 -4.06 0.59 3.69
CA GLU A 123 -4.10 -0.80 4.00
C GLU A 123 -4.35 -0.69 5.50
N ALA A 124 -5.61 -0.72 5.95
CA ALA A 124 -5.94 -0.69 7.38
C ALA A 124 -5.49 -2.02 8.02
N PHE A 125 -4.16 -2.20 8.12
CA PHE A 125 -3.49 -3.46 8.38
C PHE A 125 -2.17 -3.25 9.13
N ALA A 126 -2.16 -2.30 10.09
CA ALA A 126 -1.06 -2.16 11.06
C ALA A 126 -0.74 -3.48 11.82
N ASN A 127 -1.59 -4.50 11.69
CA ASN A 127 -1.46 -5.81 12.33
C ASN A 127 -0.95 -6.93 11.40
N LEU A 128 -0.50 -6.64 10.17
CA LEU A 128 0.09 -7.68 9.30
C LEU A 128 1.46 -8.11 9.83
N GLN A 129 1.60 -9.39 10.18
CA GLN A 129 2.86 -9.99 10.65
C GLN A 129 4.03 -9.86 9.65
N ASN A 130 3.75 -9.63 8.36
CA ASN A 130 4.79 -9.42 7.35
C ASN A 130 4.36 -8.35 6.32
N PRO A 131 4.74 -7.08 6.53
CA PRO A 131 4.43 -5.98 5.61
C PRO A 131 5.09 -6.12 4.22
N ALA A 132 6.25 -6.77 4.13
CA ALA A 132 7.02 -6.89 2.89
C ALA A 132 6.38 -7.87 1.89
N SER A 133 5.87 -9.01 2.37
CA SER A 133 5.12 -9.96 1.53
C SER A 133 3.83 -9.34 1.00
N PHE A 134 3.21 -8.49 1.81
CA PHE A 134 1.99 -7.79 1.45
C PHE A 134 2.22 -6.71 0.37
N GLN A 135 3.26 -5.87 0.51
CA GLN A 135 3.63 -4.90 -0.52
C GLN A 135 3.92 -5.57 -1.86
N SER A 136 4.60 -6.73 -1.81
CA SER A 136 4.87 -7.56 -2.99
C SER A 136 3.56 -8.07 -3.60
N LEU A 137 2.64 -8.59 -2.79
CA LEU A 137 1.32 -9.05 -3.23
C LEU A 137 0.47 -7.92 -3.84
N MET A 138 0.53 -6.71 -3.29
CA MET A 138 -0.16 -5.55 -3.86
C MET A 138 0.45 -5.10 -5.18
N ARG A 139 1.77 -5.13 -5.32
CA ARG A 139 2.44 -4.87 -6.60
C ARG A 139 2.05 -5.91 -7.64
N LEU A 140 2.05 -7.20 -7.29
CA LEU A 140 1.62 -8.29 -8.16
C LEU A 140 0.16 -8.13 -8.59
N ASN A 141 -0.75 -7.81 -7.66
CA ASN A 141 -2.16 -7.57 -7.99
C ASN A 141 -2.35 -6.35 -8.88
N ARG A 142 -1.59 -5.26 -8.63
CA ARG A 142 -1.59 -4.07 -9.49
C ARG A 142 -1.09 -4.42 -10.89
N GLN A 143 0.06 -5.10 -11.00
CA GLN A 143 0.61 -5.56 -12.28
C GLN A 143 -0.40 -6.43 -13.04
N ARG A 144 -1.04 -7.39 -12.36
CA ARG A 144 -2.09 -8.23 -12.97
C ARG A 144 -3.27 -7.42 -13.47
N ARG A 145 -3.79 -6.46 -12.70
CA ARG A 145 -4.88 -5.57 -13.14
C ARG A 145 -4.45 -4.69 -14.31
N THR A 146 -3.22 -4.17 -14.26
CA THR A 146 -2.62 -3.39 -15.34
C THR A 146 -2.57 -4.23 -16.61
N LEU A 147 -2.00 -5.45 -16.57
CA LEU A 147 -1.91 -6.38 -17.71
C LEU A 147 -3.25 -6.70 -18.37
N VAL A 148 -4.35 -6.76 -17.60
CA VAL A 148 -5.70 -7.01 -18.12
C VAL A 148 -6.19 -5.88 -19.02
N MET A 149 -5.76 -4.64 -18.78
CA MET A 149 -6.03 -3.53 -19.69
C MET A 149 -5.01 -3.52 -20.83
N GLN A 150 -5.48 -3.21 -22.05
CA GLN A 150 -4.59 -3.10 -23.20
C GLN A 150 -3.56 -1.97 -23.00
N HIS A 151 -2.30 -2.22 -23.34
CA HIS A 151 -1.20 -1.27 -23.13
C HIS A 151 -1.54 0.11 -23.72
N GLU A 152 -2.01 0.13 -24.97
CA GLU A 152 -2.39 1.36 -25.68
C GLU A 152 -3.52 2.13 -24.98
N GLU A 153 -4.51 1.44 -24.42
CA GLU A 153 -5.63 2.09 -23.75
C GLU A 153 -5.18 2.80 -22.47
N ARG A 154 -4.28 2.17 -21.71
CA ARG A 154 -3.67 2.74 -20.50
C ARG A 154 -2.82 3.95 -20.85
N GLU A 155 -1.95 3.80 -21.85
CA GLU A 155 -1.08 4.87 -22.32
C GLU A 155 -1.91 6.05 -22.81
N ARG A 156 -2.94 5.80 -23.62
CA ARG A 156 -3.87 6.83 -24.11
C ARG A 156 -4.59 7.54 -22.97
N ALA A 157 -5.03 6.82 -21.92
CA ALA A 157 -5.69 7.42 -20.77
C ALA A 157 -4.75 8.38 -20.01
N VAL A 158 -3.51 7.96 -19.77
CA VAL A 158 -2.49 8.80 -19.11
C VAL A 158 -2.05 9.96 -20.00
N TRP A 159 -1.89 9.71 -21.30
CA TRP A 159 -1.54 10.72 -22.29
C TRP A 159 -2.56 11.85 -22.33
N LYS A 160 -3.87 11.53 -22.31
CA LYS A 160 -4.93 12.54 -22.22
C LYS A 160 -4.75 13.47 -21.02
N CYS A 161 -4.39 12.92 -19.85
CA CYS A 161 -4.14 13.73 -18.66
C CYS A 161 -2.92 14.66 -18.84
N PHE A 162 -1.82 14.14 -19.40
CA PHE A 162 -0.63 14.94 -19.69
C PHE A 162 -0.88 16.02 -20.74
N VAL A 163 -1.64 15.74 -21.79
CA VAL A 163 -1.99 16.72 -22.83
C VAL A 163 -2.80 17.86 -22.21
N VAL A 164 -3.79 17.56 -21.37
CA VAL A 164 -4.61 18.59 -20.73
C VAL A 164 -3.78 19.47 -19.80
N ILE A 165 -2.95 18.86 -18.95
CA ILE A 165 -2.07 19.62 -18.04
C ILE A 165 -1.02 20.39 -18.82
N GLY A 166 -0.41 19.80 -19.84
CA GLY A 166 0.60 20.41 -20.69
C GLY A 166 0.06 21.64 -21.42
N ARG A 167 -1.14 21.54 -22.02
CA ARG A 167 -1.81 22.69 -22.65
C ARG A 167 -2.08 23.81 -21.66
N LYS A 168 -2.51 23.49 -20.43
CA LYS A 168 -2.72 24.49 -19.38
C LYS A 168 -1.42 25.14 -18.91
N LEU A 169 -0.34 24.35 -18.76
CA LEU A 169 0.99 24.86 -18.42
C LEU A 169 1.51 25.81 -19.50
N ASP A 170 1.37 25.44 -20.77
CA ASP A 170 1.80 26.25 -21.91
C ASP A 170 1.04 27.58 -21.98
N ALA A 171 -0.30 27.53 -21.85
CA ALA A 171 -1.12 28.73 -21.81
C ALA A 171 -0.76 29.65 -20.63
N MET A 172 -0.56 29.09 -19.42
CA MET A 172 -0.14 29.88 -18.26
C MET A 172 1.25 30.46 -18.41
N ARG A 173 2.20 29.69 -18.96
CA ARG A 173 3.55 30.19 -19.25
C ARG A 173 3.48 31.40 -20.17
N THR A 174 2.70 31.33 -21.24
CA THR A 174 2.52 32.44 -22.17
C THR A 174 1.93 33.67 -21.48
N ARG A 175 0.87 33.50 -20.67
CA ARG A 175 0.28 34.61 -19.90
C ARG A 175 1.26 35.23 -18.92
N VAL A 176 2.01 34.41 -18.16
CA VAL A 176 3.04 34.90 -17.23
C VAL A 176 4.10 35.72 -17.97
N LEU A 177 4.55 35.28 -19.15
CA LEU A 177 5.53 36.02 -19.95
C LEU A 177 4.97 37.35 -20.48
N GLN A 178 3.73 37.36 -20.98
CA GLN A 178 3.04 38.57 -21.45
C GLN A 178 2.86 39.58 -20.31
N VAL A 179 2.43 39.11 -19.14
CA VAL A 179 2.24 39.95 -17.96
C VAL A 179 3.58 40.43 -17.40
N GLN A 180 4.61 39.59 -17.43
CA GLN A 180 5.98 39.98 -17.04
C GLN A 180 6.48 41.14 -17.90
N MET A 181 6.24 41.11 -19.22
CA MET A 181 6.59 42.19 -20.13
C MET A 181 5.98 43.52 -19.65
N LEU A 182 4.67 43.53 -19.40
CA LEU A 182 3.94 44.71 -18.90
C LEU A 182 4.41 45.15 -17.51
N ARG A 183 4.72 44.20 -16.62
CA ARG A 183 5.23 44.49 -15.27
C ARG A 183 6.59 45.19 -15.31
N THR A 184 7.43 44.82 -16.27
CA THR A 184 8.76 45.42 -16.49
C THR A 184 8.75 46.54 -17.52
N PHE A 185 7.61 47.22 -17.72
CA PHE A 185 7.37 48.16 -18.82
C PHE A 185 8.56 49.07 -19.15
N SER A 186 9.11 49.74 -18.13
CA SER A 186 10.18 50.74 -18.27
C SER A 186 11.51 50.17 -18.80
N ASN A 187 11.72 48.86 -18.64
CA ASN A 187 12.98 48.18 -18.95
C ASN A 187 12.78 47.09 -20.02
N ASN A 188 11.62 47.02 -20.66
CA ASN A 188 11.28 45.96 -21.61
C ASN A 188 11.09 46.53 -23.03
N PRO A 189 11.96 46.16 -24.00
CA PRO A 189 11.86 46.67 -25.37
C PRO A 189 10.50 46.45 -26.05
N LEU A 190 9.87 45.28 -25.83
CA LEU A 190 8.56 44.97 -26.41
C LEU A 190 7.45 45.82 -25.78
N ALA A 191 7.57 46.18 -24.51
CA ALA A 191 6.64 47.10 -23.87
C ALA A 191 6.78 48.54 -24.40
N MET A 192 7.99 48.95 -24.78
CA MET A 192 8.23 50.25 -25.42
C MET A 192 7.65 50.29 -26.84
N GLU A 193 7.73 49.21 -27.61
CA GLU A 193 7.05 49.09 -28.91
C GLU A 193 5.52 49.21 -28.74
N LEU A 194 4.96 48.53 -27.73
CA LEU A 194 3.54 48.62 -27.41
C LEU A 194 3.11 50.05 -27.01
N ASP A 195 3.96 50.75 -26.26
CA ASP A 195 3.75 52.15 -25.88
C ASP A 195 3.65 53.06 -27.12
N ALA A 196 4.56 52.90 -28.07
CA ALA A 196 4.59 53.66 -29.31
C ALA A 196 3.36 53.38 -30.18
N GLU A 197 2.93 52.12 -30.26
CA GLU A 197 1.75 51.71 -31.03
C GLU A 197 0.44 52.25 -30.43
N LEU A 198 0.30 52.14 -29.10
CA LEU A 198 -0.94 52.50 -28.39
C LEU A 198 -0.97 53.94 -27.89
N ASN A 199 0.14 54.67 -27.97
CA ASN A 199 0.30 56.03 -27.44
C ASN A 199 -0.17 56.16 -25.99
N LEU A 200 0.35 55.30 -25.10
CA LEU A 200 -0.12 55.23 -23.71
C LEU A 200 0.31 56.45 -22.89
N THR A 201 -0.58 56.93 -22.03
CA THR A 201 -0.25 57.98 -21.05
C THR A 201 0.58 57.42 -19.90
N ALA A 202 1.25 58.29 -19.13
CA ALA A 202 1.99 57.88 -17.94
C ALA A 202 1.10 57.14 -16.93
N ASP A 203 -0.13 57.61 -16.73
CA ASP A 203 -1.10 56.98 -15.82
C ASP A 203 -1.54 55.60 -16.32
N GLN A 204 -1.78 55.44 -17.62
CA GLN A 204 -2.12 54.14 -18.21
C GLN A 204 -0.97 53.13 -18.06
N LYS A 205 0.28 53.56 -18.27
CA LYS A 205 1.47 52.71 -18.06
C LYS A 205 1.56 52.26 -16.61
N LEU A 206 1.37 53.17 -15.66
CA LEU A 206 1.39 52.85 -14.23
C LEU A 206 0.26 51.87 -13.86
N GLN A 207 -0.96 52.09 -14.35
CA GLN A 207 -2.08 51.18 -14.12
C GLN A 207 -1.83 49.79 -14.69
N LEU A 208 -1.30 49.70 -15.92
CA LEU A 208 -0.93 48.43 -16.55
C LEU A 208 0.15 47.71 -15.73
N GLN A 209 1.17 48.41 -15.25
CA GLN A 209 2.22 47.83 -14.39
C GLN A 209 1.65 47.29 -13.08
N CYS A 210 0.80 48.07 -12.39
CA CYS A 210 0.18 47.66 -11.14
C CYS A 210 -0.74 46.45 -11.33
N HIS A 211 -1.57 46.44 -12.37
CA HIS A 211 -2.45 45.33 -12.65
C HIS A 211 -1.67 44.08 -13.08
N ALA A 212 -0.65 44.26 -13.93
CA ALA A 212 0.24 43.18 -14.33
C ALA A 212 0.97 42.56 -13.12
N GLN A 213 1.39 43.35 -12.14
CA GLN A 213 1.99 42.82 -10.92
C GLN A 213 1.03 41.92 -10.12
N GLN A 214 -0.25 42.29 -10.03
CA GLN A 214 -1.27 41.48 -9.35
C GLN A 214 -1.51 40.17 -10.09
N VAL A 215 -1.79 40.24 -11.40
CA VAL A 215 -2.03 39.07 -12.25
C VAL A 215 -0.81 38.13 -12.26
N PHE A 216 0.40 38.68 -12.30
CA PHE A 216 1.64 37.89 -12.23
C PHE A 216 1.70 37.06 -10.93
N ASN A 217 1.41 37.68 -9.79
CA ASN A 217 1.46 37.00 -8.50
C ASN A 217 0.46 35.83 -8.46
N GLU A 218 -0.75 36.03 -8.97
CA GLU A 218 -1.78 34.99 -9.03
C GLU A 218 -1.40 33.85 -9.99
N GLU A 219 -0.98 34.19 -11.21
CA GLU A 219 -0.61 33.21 -12.24
C GLU A 219 0.62 32.39 -11.83
N VAL A 220 1.61 32.98 -11.14
CA VAL A 220 2.78 32.23 -10.63
C VAL A 220 2.37 31.20 -9.58
N VAL A 221 1.43 31.53 -8.70
CA VAL A 221 0.89 30.58 -7.71
C VAL A 221 0.17 29.42 -8.43
N GLN A 222 -0.68 29.73 -9.40
CA GLN A 222 -1.39 28.72 -10.19
C GLN A 222 -0.45 27.85 -11.03
N LEU A 223 0.57 28.45 -11.65
CA LEU A 223 1.61 27.77 -12.41
C LEU A 223 2.37 26.79 -11.50
N THR A 224 2.74 27.22 -10.29
CA THR A 224 3.40 26.38 -9.29
C THR A 224 2.51 25.20 -8.87
N ALA A 225 1.21 25.45 -8.64
CA ALA A 225 0.26 24.40 -8.33
C ALA A 225 0.14 23.39 -9.47
N LEU A 226 0.06 23.84 -10.72
CA LEU A 226 -0.05 22.95 -11.87
C LEU A 226 1.24 22.15 -12.13
N PHE A 227 2.42 22.73 -11.87
CA PHE A 227 3.67 21.98 -11.87
C PHE A 227 3.64 20.85 -10.84
N LYS A 228 3.18 21.11 -9.61
CA LYS A 228 3.04 20.06 -8.58
C LYS A 228 2.10 18.95 -9.05
N VAL A 229 0.97 19.29 -9.70
CA VAL A 229 0.05 18.31 -10.28
C VAL A 229 0.71 17.51 -11.39
N PHE A 230 1.48 18.14 -12.28
CA PHE A 230 2.24 17.46 -13.33
C PHE A 230 3.24 16.46 -12.76
N PHE A 231 4.04 16.87 -11.76
CA PHE A 231 5.00 15.98 -11.09
C PHE A 231 4.31 14.81 -10.38
N ALA A 232 3.20 15.07 -9.69
CA ALA A 232 2.41 14.02 -9.06
C ALA A 232 1.88 13.02 -10.09
N LEU A 233 1.34 13.49 -11.22
CA LEU A 233 0.86 12.64 -12.30
C LEU A 233 2.00 11.80 -12.90
N ARG A 234 3.18 12.40 -13.13
CA ARG A 234 4.37 11.69 -13.62
C ARG A 234 4.81 10.59 -12.69
N ASN A 235 4.92 10.87 -11.40
CA ASN A 235 5.31 9.87 -10.41
C ASN A 235 4.30 8.72 -10.35
N GLU A 236 3.01 9.03 -10.43
CA GLU A 236 1.95 8.02 -10.40
C GLU A 236 1.93 7.18 -11.69
N ALA A 237 2.13 7.79 -12.86
CA ALA A 237 2.26 7.06 -14.13
C ALA A 237 3.49 6.13 -14.16
N LEU A 238 4.62 6.56 -13.57
CA LEU A 238 5.79 5.71 -13.37
C LEU A 238 5.49 4.56 -12.42
N ARG A 239 4.79 4.82 -11.30
CA ARG A 239 4.36 3.80 -10.33
C ARG A 239 3.42 2.76 -10.97
N LEU A 240 2.62 3.16 -11.94
CA LEU A 240 1.77 2.28 -12.75
C LEU A 240 2.53 1.58 -13.90
N ASN A 241 3.84 1.80 -14.02
CA ASN A 241 4.72 1.27 -15.07
C ASN A 241 4.31 1.70 -16.49
N ILE A 242 3.73 2.89 -16.66
CA ILE A 242 3.27 3.39 -17.96
C ILE A 242 4.39 4.15 -18.68
N LEU A 243 5.25 4.85 -17.94
CA LEU A 243 6.38 5.63 -18.49
C LEU A 243 7.73 4.91 -18.38
N SER A 244 7.77 3.76 -17.69
CA SER A 244 8.94 2.88 -17.64
C SER A 244 8.86 1.86 -18.78
N PRO A 245 9.98 1.36 -19.30
CA PRO A 245 9.97 0.22 -20.18
C PRO A 245 9.57 -1.04 -19.41
N ALA A 246 8.27 -1.21 -19.18
CA ALA A 246 7.75 -2.47 -18.67
C ALA A 246 8.20 -3.58 -19.64
N LEU A 247 8.69 -4.71 -19.12
CA LEU A 247 8.99 -5.88 -19.95
C LEU A 247 7.78 -6.26 -20.82
N GLU A 248 6.57 -5.97 -20.36
CA GLU A 248 5.36 -6.02 -21.20
C GLU A 248 5.53 -5.34 -22.57
N ARG A 249 6.04 -4.10 -22.63
CA ARG A 249 6.20 -3.40 -23.91
C ARG A 249 7.11 -4.15 -24.88
N TYR A 250 8.15 -4.81 -24.38
CA TYR A 250 9.14 -5.49 -25.22
C TYR A 250 8.81 -6.95 -25.51
N PHE A 251 8.06 -7.61 -24.63
CA PHE A 251 7.81 -9.04 -24.70
C PHE A 251 6.34 -9.39 -24.94
N ARG A 252 5.43 -8.42 -25.07
CA ARG A 252 4.00 -8.66 -25.34
C ARG A 252 3.74 -9.33 -26.68
N GLU A 253 4.56 -9.07 -27.69
CA GLU A 253 4.45 -9.74 -29.00
C GLU A 253 5.04 -11.16 -28.97
N SER A 254 6.05 -11.39 -28.13
CA SER A 254 6.79 -12.65 -28.04
C SER A 254 6.25 -13.62 -26.98
N CYS A 255 5.47 -13.14 -26.02
CA CYS A 255 4.91 -13.93 -24.92
C CYS A 255 3.38 -13.92 -24.97
N SER A 256 2.77 -15.09 -24.75
CA SER A 256 1.36 -15.16 -24.37
C SER A 256 1.10 -14.40 -23.06
N PHE A 257 -0.15 -14.04 -22.81
CA PHE A 257 -0.56 -13.36 -21.58
C PHE A 257 -0.07 -14.08 -20.31
N ASP A 258 -0.21 -15.41 -20.25
CA ASP A 258 0.22 -16.21 -19.11
C ASP A 258 1.75 -16.24 -18.94
N GLN A 259 2.49 -16.34 -20.04
CA GLN A 259 3.95 -16.28 -20.02
C GLN A 259 4.43 -14.91 -19.54
N LEU A 260 3.81 -13.83 -20.05
CA LEU A 260 4.15 -12.47 -19.66
C LEU A 260 3.81 -12.18 -18.20
N GLN A 261 2.67 -12.68 -17.71
CA GLN A 261 2.30 -12.57 -16.30
C GLN A 261 3.31 -13.28 -15.39
N ARG A 262 3.74 -14.49 -15.76
CA ARG A 262 4.77 -15.23 -15.01
C ARG A 262 6.12 -14.54 -15.05
N LEU A 263 6.52 -14.00 -16.20
CA LEU A 263 7.76 -13.23 -16.34
C LEU A 263 7.77 -12.03 -15.39
N LEU A 264 6.72 -11.21 -15.42
CA LEU A 264 6.62 -10.04 -14.55
C LEU A 264 6.60 -10.44 -13.06
N GLN A 265 5.85 -11.48 -12.71
CA GLN A 265 5.82 -12.00 -11.34
C GLN A 265 7.19 -12.49 -10.86
N TRP A 266 7.91 -13.21 -11.72
CA TRP A 266 9.25 -13.70 -11.41
C TRP A 266 10.22 -12.54 -11.21
N THR A 267 10.21 -11.55 -12.11
CA THR A 267 11.09 -10.37 -11.99
C THR A 267 10.80 -9.53 -10.75
N GLU A 268 9.54 -9.41 -10.32
CA GLU A 268 9.22 -8.70 -9.08
C GLU A 268 9.68 -9.49 -7.84
N THR A 269 9.54 -10.82 -7.88
CA THR A 269 9.97 -11.72 -6.80
C THR A 269 11.49 -11.72 -6.64
N GLN A 270 12.21 -11.63 -7.75
CA GLN A 270 13.68 -11.59 -7.80
C GLN A 270 14.24 -10.16 -7.81
N ARG A 271 13.40 -9.13 -7.62
CA ARG A 271 13.80 -7.72 -7.77
C ARG A 271 15.07 -7.38 -7.00
N THR A 272 15.16 -7.77 -5.73
CA THR A 272 16.34 -7.49 -4.91
C THR A 272 17.59 -8.14 -5.48
N VAL A 273 17.50 -9.39 -5.94
CA VAL A 273 18.61 -10.12 -6.57
C VAL A 273 19.01 -9.47 -7.89
N ILE A 274 18.05 -8.99 -8.69
CA ILE A 274 18.30 -8.29 -9.96
C ILE A 274 18.98 -6.94 -9.70
N GLU A 275 18.48 -6.17 -8.73
CA GLU A 275 18.99 -4.82 -8.41
C GLU A 275 20.38 -4.85 -7.75
N THR A 276 20.71 -5.90 -6.97
CA THR A 276 22.01 -6.01 -6.29
C THR A 276 23.01 -6.94 -6.97
N GLY A 277 22.54 -7.92 -7.73
CA GLY A 277 23.37 -8.95 -8.36
C GLY A 277 23.84 -8.63 -9.78
N LEU A 278 23.33 -7.57 -10.40
CA LEU A 278 23.75 -7.12 -11.72
C LEU A 278 24.41 -5.75 -11.59
N SER A 279 25.74 -5.71 -11.72
CA SER A 279 26.46 -4.45 -11.84
C SER A 279 26.35 -3.95 -13.29
N LEU A 280 25.96 -2.69 -13.47
CA LEU A 280 25.93 -2.03 -14.79
C LEU A 280 27.34 -1.83 -15.39
N GLY A 281 28.41 -2.21 -14.67
CA GLY A 281 29.80 -2.04 -15.08
C GLY A 281 30.45 -3.26 -15.73
N GLU A 282 29.72 -4.36 -15.93
CA GLU A 282 30.24 -5.59 -16.57
C GLU A 282 29.68 -5.85 -17.98
N VAL A 283 29.21 -4.80 -18.68
CA VAL A 283 28.83 -4.87 -20.10
C VAL A 283 29.59 -3.82 -20.90
#